data_AF-A0A0G4ND33-F1
#
_entry.id   AF-A0A0G4ND33-F1
#
_cell.length_a   1.000
_cell.length_b   1.000
_cell.length_c   1.000
_cell.angle_alpha   90.00
_cell.angle_beta   90.00
_cell.angle_gamma   90.00
#
_symmetry.space_group_name_H-M   'P 1'
#
loop_
_entity.id
_entity.type
_entity.pdbx_description
1 polymer ?
#
loop_
_entity_poly.entity_id
_entity_poly.type
_entity_poly.pdbx_seq_one_letter_code
_entity_poly.pdbx_strand_id
1 'polypeptide(L)'
;MLVRALQASNNLPDRVALQSKMGLFVQFIQRDIVAKTPAGTSDSPLISKALTLLDTFLFFPAIASTIPSDFGIFIVDHCIRSFEDPALPKDLARRLMHVMAKQDFPLRVMTSDRIKRLVSALHAMDGPSRGKMVVVSRLRIYARLMIQTKAYMAVHTEWLNDVLTD
;
A
#
# COMPACT_ATOMS: atom_id res chain seq x y z
N MET A 1 -0.29 19.90 -6.89
CA MET A 1 0.02 20.21 -8.30
C MET A 1 0.44 18.95 -9.07
N LEU A 2 1.48 18.20 -8.64
CA LEU A 2 2.01 17.04 -9.37
C LEU A 2 1.00 15.90 -9.64
N VAL A 3 0.28 15.41 -8.63
CA VAL A 3 -0.73 14.34 -8.81
C VAL A 3 -1.78 14.72 -9.85
N ARG A 4 -2.29 15.95 -9.79
CA ARG A 4 -3.30 16.43 -10.73
C ARG A 4 -2.74 16.54 -12.15
N ALA A 5 -1.50 16.97 -12.30
CA ALA A 5 -0.84 17.01 -13.61
C ALA A 5 -0.66 15.60 -14.20
N LEU A 6 -0.26 14.63 -13.39
CA LEU A 6 -0.10 13.22 -13.81
C LEU A 6 -1.44 12.55 -14.15
N GLN A 7 -2.52 12.89 -13.43
CA GLN A 7 -3.85 12.34 -13.68
C GLN A 7 -4.55 12.99 -14.88
N ALA A 8 -4.31 14.29 -15.13
CA ALA A 8 -4.91 15.02 -16.25
C ALA A 8 -4.27 14.68 -17.59
N SER A 9 -3.00 14.26 -17.58
CA SER A 9 -2.34 13.75 -18.77
C SER A 9 -2.62 12.24 -18.88
N ASN A 10 -3.54 11.84 -19.76
CA ASN A 10 -3.76 10.42 -20.10
C ASN A 10 -2.47 9.69 -20.58
N ASN A 11 -1.39 10.45 -20.81
CA ASN A 11 -0.01 10.00 -20.99
C ASN A 11 0.92 10.74 -20.01
N LEU A 12 1.83 10.06 -19.32
CA LEU A 12 2.85 10.68 -18.47
C LEU A 12 3.68 11.71 -19.26
N PRO A 13 3.69 13.00 -18.89
CA PRO A 13 4.20 14.08 -19.73
C PRO A 13 5.73 14.02 -19.93
N ASP A 14 6.44 13.31 -19.06
CA ASP A 14 7.82 12.87 -19.29
C ASP A 14 8.12 11.61 -18.47
N ARG A 15 7.81 10.45 -19.07
CA ARG A 15 8.06 9.13 -18.45
C ARG A 15 9.53 8.92 -18.12
N VAL A 16 10.45 9.35 -19.00
CA VAL A 16 11.89 9.11 -18.85
C VAL A 16 12.43 9.93 -17.68
N ALA A 17 12.07 11.21 -17.59
CA ALA A 17 12.45 12.03 -16.45
C ALA A 17 11.88 11.47 -15.14
N LEU A 18 10.61 11.04 -15.12
CA LEU A 18 10.00 10.47 -13.92
C LEU A 18 10.72 9.20 -13.45
N GLN A 19 11.03 8.29 -14.38
CA GLN A 19 11.78 7.07 -14.07
C GLN A 19 13.19 7.40 -13.56
N SER A 20 13.89 8.33 -14.21
CA SER A 20 15.25 8.75 -13.80
C SER A 20 15.30 9.37 -12.39
N LYS A 21 14.18 9.94 -11.92
CA LYS A 21 14.05 10.56 -10.60
C LYS A 21 13.28 9.70 -9.60
N MET A 22 12.90 8.48 -9.96
CA MET A 22 12.08 7.62 -9.09
C MET A 22 12.70 7.42 -7.71
N GLY A 23 14.01 7.21 -7.64
CA GLY A 23 14.75 7.11 -6.37
C GLY A 23 14.55 8.32 -5.44
N LEU A 24 14.57 9.54 -5.98
CA LEU A 24 14.36 10.76 -5.20
C LEU A 24 12.89 10.91 -4.78
N PHE A 25 11.95 10.58 -5.67
CA PHE A 25 10.54 10.62 -5.34
C PHE A 25 10.19 9.67 -4.19
N VAL A 26 10.70 8.43 -4.23
CA VAL A 26 10.40 7.46 -3.17
C VAL A 26 11.04 7.85 -1.83
N GLN A 27 12.19 8.53 -1.83
CA GLN A 27 12.76 9.09 -0.60
C GLN A 27 11.85 10.16 0.03
N PHE A 28 11.31 11.07 -0.77
CA PHE A 28 10.36 12.07 -0.26
C PHE A 28 9.05 11.44 0.20
N ILE A 29 8.51 10.49 -0.56
CA ILE A 29 7.31 9.74 -0.15
C ILE A 29 7.55 9.02 1.17
N GLN A 30 8.69 8.33 1.32
CA GLN A 30 9.05 7.62 2.54
C GLN A 30 9.12 8.56 3.74
N ARG A 31 9.80 9.71 3.61
CA ARG A 31 9.85 10.75 4.64
C ARG A 31 8.45 11.23 5.03
N ASP A 32 7.63 11.53 4.04
CA ASP A 32 6.31 12.14 4.24
C ASP A 32 5.28 11.16 4.82
N ILE A 33 5.40 9.85 4.53
CA ILE A 33 4.53 8.80 5.10
C ILE A 33 4.75 8.60 6.60
N VAL A 34 5.95 8.87 7.11
CA VAL A 34 6.27 8.77 8.54
C VAL A 34 6.31 10.12 9.25
N ALA A 35 5.86 11.17 8.57
CA ALA A 35 5.93 12.53 9.10
C ALA A 35 5.04 12.70 10.33
N LYS A 36 5.56 13.45 11.29
CA LYS A 36 4.87 13.83 12.52
C LYS A 36 4.71 15.35 12.55
N THR A 37 3.60 15.80 13.13
CA THR A 37 3.37 17.20 13.46
C THR A 37 4.33 17.64 14.58
N PRO A 38 4.48 18.95 14.84
CA PRO A 38 5.26 19.44 15.99
C PRO A 38 4.79 18.89 17.34
N ALA A 39 3.53 18.45 17.45
CA ALA A 39 2.96 17.82 18.64
C ALA A 39 3.29 16.31 18.74
N GLY A 40 4.05 15.75 17.80
CA GLY A 40 4.47 14.34 17.79
C GLY A 40 3.45 13.35 17.25
N THR A 41 2.26 13.83 16.84
CA THR A 41 1.21 13.01 16.22
C THR A 41 1.44 12.87 14.70
N SER A 42 0.86 11.85 14.07
CA SER A 42 1.00 11.64 12.62
C SER A 42 0.44 12.82 11.80
N ASP A 43 1.21 13.32 10.84
CA ASP A 43 0.80 14.38 9.91
C ASP A 43 -0.12 13.82 8.82
N SER A 44 -1.37 13.53 9.21
CA SER A 44 -2.36 12.86 8.35
C SER A 44 -2.57 13.55 6.99
N PRO A 45 -2.61 14.90 6.89
CA PRO A 45 -2.64 15.59 5.60
C PRO A 45 -1.43 15.28 4.71
N LEU A 46 -0.21 15.38 5.24
CA LEU A 46 1.00 15.13 4.47
C LEU A 46 1.11 13.67 4.03
N ILE A 47 0.86 12.74 4.96
CA ILE A 47 0.81 11.29 4.70
C ILE A 47 -0.21 10.99 3.59
N SER A 48 -1.40 11.59 3.65
CA SER A 48 -2.43 11.39 2.62
C SER A 48 -1.98 11.85 1.23
N LYS A 49 -1.22 12.94 1.13
CA LYS A 49 -0.67 13.42 -0.15
C LYS A 49 0.44 12.48 -0.66
N ALA A 50 1.31 12.02 0.22
CA ALA A 50 2.37 11.07 -0.13
C ALA A 50 1.80 9.74 -0.64
N LEU A 51 0.81 9.16 0.06
CA LEU A 51 0.12 7.94 -0.38
C LEU A 51 -0.65 8.14 -1.70
N THR A 52 -1.22 9.32 -1.93
CA THR A 52 -1.87 9.62 -3.22
C THR A 52 -0.85 9.66 -4.36
N LEU A 53 0.35 10.22 -4.11
CA LEU A 53 1.42 10.23 -5.11
C LEU A 53 1.91 8.80 -5.39
N LEU A 54 2.12 7.99 -4.36
CA LEU A 54 2.47 6.59 -4.52
C LEU A 54 1.40 5.83 -5.31
N ASP A 55 0.11 6.00 -4.98
CA ASP A 55 -0.99 5.37 -5.71
C ASP A 55 -1.00 5.75 -7.19
N THR A 56 -0.61 6.99 -7.50
CA THR A 56 -0.46 7.47 -8.88
C THR A 56 0.68 6.75 -9.59
N PHE A 57 1.82 6.52 -8.94
CA PHE A 57 2.92 5.76 -9.55
C PHE A 57 2.58 4.29 -9.75
N LEU A 58 1.88 3.68 -8.78
CA LEU A 58 1.44 2.28 -8.87
C LEU A 58 0.40 2.07 -9.98
N PHE A 59 -0.37 3.10 -10.34
CA PHE A 59 -1.34 3.03 -11.43
C PHE A 59 -0.69 2.84 -12.80
N PHE A 60 0.54 3.31 -13.01
CA PHE A 60 1.24 3.21 -14.29
C PHE A 60 2.31 2.10 -14.21
N PRO A 61 2.12 0.91 -14.81
CA PRO A 61 3.04 -0.23 -14.66
C PRO A 61 4.50 0.08 -15.07
N ALA A 62 4.61 0.88 -16.13
CA ALA A 62 5.81 1.53 -16.62
C ALA A 62 6.65 2.27 -15.57
N ILE A 63 5.97 2.90 -14.60
CA ILE A 63 6.56 3.69 -13.53
C ILE A 63 6.71 2.82 -12.29
N ALA A 64 5.68 2.04 -11.95
CA ALA A 64 5.69 1.12 -10.82
C ALA A 64 6.89 0.16 -10.86
N SER A 65 7.23 -0.36 -12.05
CA SER A 65 8.40 -1.24 -12.26
C SER A 65 9.76 -0.59 -11.97
N THR A 66 9.82 0.75 -11.86
CA THR A 66 11.03 1.49 -11.52
C THR A 66 11.15 1.82 -10.03
N ILE A 67 10.13 1.47 -9.22
CA ILE A 67 10.18 1.65 -7.77
C ILE A 67 11.26 0.73 -7.18
N PRO A 68 12.26 1.28 -6.46
CA PRO A 68 13.30 0.47 -5.83
C PRO A 68 12.72 -0.53 -4.83
N SER A 69 13.30 -1.73 -4.79
CA SER A 69 12.80 -2.78 -3.90
C SER A 69 12.94 -2.45 -2.42
N ASP A 70 13.93 -1.67 -2.02
CA ASP A 70 14.07 -1.21 -0.62
C ASP A 70 12.89 -0.34 -0.19
N PHE A 71 12.40 0.52 -1.09
CA PHE A 71 11.17 1.26 -0.84
C PHE A 71 9.95 0.35 -0.81
N GLY A 72 9.88 -0.64 -1.70
CA GLY A 72 8.85 -1.69 -1.67
C GLY A 72 8.80 -2.42 -0.32
N ILE A 73 9.95 -2.78 0.23
CA ILE A 73 10.07 -3.41 1.56
C ILE A 73 9.55 -2.44 2.62
N PHE A 74 10.06 -1.21 2.62
CA PHE A 74 9.63 -0.16 3.55
C PHE A 74 8.10 0.02 3.57
N ILE A 75 7.46 0.17 2.40
CA ILE A 75 6.04 0.47 2.34
C ILE A 75 5.19 -0.72 2.78
N VAL A 76 5.58 -1.95 2.42
CA VAL A 76 4.88 -3.16 2.87
C VAL A 76 4.97 -3.29 4.39
N ASP A 77 6.16 -3.15 4.96
CA ASP A 77 6.36 -3.22 6.42
C ASP A 77 5.68 -2.05 7.16
N HIS A 78 5.54 -0.88 6.52
CA HIS A 78 4.76 0.23 7.06
C HIS A 78 3.25 -0.05 7.05
N CYS A 79 2.72 -0.59 5.95
CA CYS A 79 1.31 -0.97 5.86
C CYS A 79 0.95 -2.03 6.91
N ILE A 80 1.75 -3.09 7.05
CA ILE A 80 1.53 -4.16 8.05
C ILE A 80 1.44 -3.56 9.46
N ARG A 81 2.46 -2.79 9.89
CA ARG A 81 2.48 -2.15 11.21
C ARG A 81 1.32 -1.19 11.43
N SER A 82 0.88 -0.51 10.38
CA SER A 82 -0.24 0.42 10.44
C SER A 82 -1.56 -0.34 10.61
N PHE A 83 -1.76 -1.47 9.91
CA PHE A 83 -2.96 -2.30 10.05
C PHE A 83 -3.06 -2.97 11.42
N GLU A 84 -1.92 -3.27 12.05
CA GLU A 84 -1.83 -3.74 13.43
C GLU A 84 -2.17 -2.65 14.47
N ASP A 85 -2.16 -1.36 14.09
CA ASP A 85 -2.46 -0.25 15.01
C ASP A 85 -3.99 -0.03 15.14
N PRO A 86 -4.58 -0.26 16.33
CA PRO A 86 -6.00 -0.03 16.55
C PRO A 86 -6.38 1.46 16.44
N ALA A 87 -5.43 2.38 16.61
CA ALA A 87 -5.63 3.82 16.50
C ALA A 87 -5.53 4.35 15.06
N LEU A 88 -5.29 3.48 14.07
CA LEU A 88 -5.17 3.89 12.66
C LEU A 88 -6.45 4.61 12.19
N PRO A 89 -6.35 5.87 11.73
CA PRO A 89 -7.50 6.59 11.21
C PRO A 89 -8.10 5.90 9.98
N LYS A 90 -9.44 5.82 9.92
CA LYS A 90 -10.17 5.09 8.86
C LYS A 90 -9.80 5.52 7.44
N ASP A 91 -9.60 6.83 7.21
CA ASP A 91 -9.22 7.34 5.90
C ASP A 91 -7.79 6.98 5.52
N LEU A 92 -6.89 6.88 6.51
CA LEU A 92 -5.51 6.44 6.29
C LEU A 92 -5.47 4.94 6.00
N ALA A 93 -6.22 4.13 6.77
CA ALA A 93 -6.41 2.71 6.51
C ALA A 93 -6.87 2.46 5.08
N ARG A 94 -7.89 3.18 4.60
CA ARG A 94 -8.38 3.07 3.23
C ARG A 94 -7.27 3.30 2.19
N ARG A 95 -6.43 4.33 2.38
CA ARG A 95 -5.35 4.67 1.43
C ARG A 95 -4.25 3.61 1.42
N LEU A 96 -3.84 3.13 2.60
CA LEU A 96 -2.84 2.07 2.73
C LEU A 96 -3.35 0.75 2.12
N MET A 97 -4.61 0.39 2.36
CA MET A 97 -5.21 -0.79 1.74
C MET A 97 -5.26 -0.68 0.22
N HIS A 98 -5.55 0.51 -0.31
CA HIS A 98 -5.54 0.76 -1.75
C HIS A 98 -4.15 0.64 -2.36
N VAL A 99 -3.10 1.13 -1.68
CA VAL A 99 -1.69 0.88 -2.06
C VAL A 99 -1.39 -0.62 -2.13
N MET A 100 -1.80 -1.38 -1.11
CA MET A 100 -1.57 -2.83 -1.05
C MET A 100 -2.35 -3.63 -2.10
N ALA A 101 -3.53 -3.17 -2.49
CA ALA A 101 -4.31 -3.79 -3.56
C ALA A 101 -3.69 -3.55 -4.95
N LYS A 102 -2.99 -2.43 -5.14
CA LYS A 102 -2.41 -2.05 -6.43
C LYS A 102 -0.96 -2.47 -6.66
N GLN A 103 -0.15 -2.59 -5.61
CA GLN A 103 1.27 -2.91 -5.76
C GLN A 103 1.51 -4.22 -6.52
N ASP A 104 2.62 -4.28 -7.28
CA ASP A 104 3.11 -5.49 -7.96
C ASP A 104 4.57 -5.80 -7.64
N PHE A 105 4.97 -5.64 -6.38
CA PHE A 105 6.37 -5.79 -6.01
C PHE A 105 6.90 -7.22 -6.26
N PRO A 106 8.18 -7.39 -6.61
CA PRO A 106 8.74 -8.72 -6.86
C PRO A 106 8.75 -9.57 -5.58
N LEU A 107 8.86 -10.90 -5.73
CA LEU A 107 8.85 -11.85 -4.60
C LEU A 107 9.94 -11.59 -3.54
N ARG A 108 11.05 -10.95 -3.92
CA ARG A 108 12.09 -10.49 -2.97
C ARG A 108 11.58 -9.44 -1.98
N VAL A 109 10.57 -8.66 -2.37
CA VAL A 109 9.83 -7.74 -1.50
C VAL A 109 8.69 -8.50 -0.81
N MET A 110 7.87 -9.22 -1.58
CA MET A 110 6.71 -9.97 -1.08
C MET A 110 7.08 -11.38 -0.62
N THR A 111 7.98 -11.47 0.36
CA THR A 111 8.45 -12.74 0.95
C THR A 111 7.36 -13.45 1.74
N SER A 112 7.45 -14.77 1.91
CA SER A 112 6.49 -15.56 2.69
C SER A 112 6.21 -15.00 4.10
N ASP A 113 7.24 -14.53 4.81
CA ASP A 113 7.07 -13.91 6.14
C ASP A 113 6.20 -12.64 6.11
N ARG A 114 6.49 -11.72 5.18
CA ARG A 114 5.65 -10.51 4.99
C ARG A 114 4.23 -10.86 4.56
N ILE A 115 4.04 -11.88 3.73
CA ILE A 115 2.69 -12.35 3.36
C ILE A 115 1.94 -12.86 4.59
N LYS A 116 2.58 -13.70 5.41
CA LYS A 116 2.00 -14.17 6.67
C LYS A 116 1.54 -13.01 7.53
N ARG A 117 2.45 -12.07 7.82
CA ARG A 117 2.17 -10.91 8.68
C ARG A 117 1.10 -10.00 8.11
N LEU A 118 1.10 -9.78 6.78
CA LEU A 118 0.08 -8.98 6.10
C LEU A 118 -1.30 -9.62 6.19
N VAL A 119 -1.41 -10.93 5.94
CA VAL A 119 -2.68 -11.66 6.04
C VAL A 119 -3.20 -11.59 7.48
N SER A 120 -2.37 -11.89 8.47
CA SER A 120 -2.79 -11.82 9.88
C SER A 120 -3.19 -10.41 10.31
N ALA A 121 -2.47 -9.38 9.87
CA ALA A 121 -2.83 -8.00 10.16
C ALA A 121 -4.17 -7.61 9.52
N LEU A 122 -4.43 -8.03 8.27
CA LEU A 122 -5.70 -7.78 7.58
C LEU A 122 -6.89 -8.53 8.20
N HIS A 123 -6.67 -9.76 8.67
CA HIS A 123 -7.66 -10.54 9.40
C HIS A 123 -8.01 -9.85 10.73
N ALA A 124 -6.99 -9.44 11.50
CA ALA A 124 -7.17 -8.76 12.78
C ALA A 124 -7.78 -7.35 12.68
N MET A 125 -7.90 -6.78 11.47
CA MET A 125 -8.62 -5.52 11.26
C MET A 125 -10.14 -5.66 11.50
N ASP A 126 -10.67 -6.87 11.68
CA ASP A 126 -12.10 -7.06 11.94
C ASP A 126 -12.56 -6.61 13.33
N GLY A 127 -13.64 -5.84 13.31
CA GLY A 127 -14.39 -5.44 14.49
C GLY A 127 -15.76 -4.88 14.10
N PRO A 128 -16.75 -4.91 15.01
CA PRO A 128 -18.14 -4.50 14.74
C PRO A 128 -18.31 -3.06 14.19
N SER A 129 -17.26 -2.24 14.30
CA SER A 129 -17.22 -0.82 13.89
C SER A 129 -16.57 -0.55 12.52
N ARG A 130 -15.97 -1.56 11.86
CA ARG A 130 -15.22 -1.35 10.60
C ARG A 130 -16.06 -1.73 9.37
N GLY A 131 -16.90 -0.78 8.94
CA GLY A 131 -17.91 -1.00 7.88
C GLY A 131 -17.39 -1.44 6.50
N LYS A 132 -18.33 -1.89 5.65
CA LYS A 132 -18.23 -2.53 4.31
C LYS A 132 -17.02 -2.20 3.42
N MET A 133 -16.48 -0.98 3.48
CA MET A 133 -15.30 -0.59 2.71
C MET A 133 -14.05 -1.38 3.09
N VAL A 134 -13.88 -1.74 4.37
CA VAL A 134 -12.71 -2.49 4.84
C VAL A 134 -12.73 -3.90 4.27
N VAL A 135 -13.86 -4.59 4.38
CA VAL A 135 -14.12 -5.91 3.76
C VAL A 135 -13.77 -5.92 2.27
N VAL A 136 -14.38 -5.03 1.48
CA VAL A 136 -14.13 -4.97 0.02
C VAL A 136 -12.65 -4.70 -0.29
N SER A 137 -12.01 -3.84 0.50
CA SER A 137 -10.59 -3.51 0.30
C SER A 137 -9.69 -4.69 0.65
N ARG A 138 -9.99 -5.43 1.72
CA ARG A 138 -9.27 -6.64 2.13
C ARG A 138 -9.37 -7.73 1.07
N LEU A 139 -10.57 -8.00 0.57
CA LEU A 139 -10.78 -8.98 -0.51
C LEU A 139 -9.98 -8.63 -1.78
N ARG A 140 -9.89 -7.35 -2.13
CA ARG A 140 -9.04 -6.89 -3.25
C ARG A 140 -7.55 -7.13 -3.02
N ILE A 141 -7.08 -6.94 -1.78
CA ILE A 141 -5.70 -7.25 -1.42
C ILE A 141 -5.47 -8.76 -1.54
N TYR A 142 -6.35 -9.60 -1.00
CA TYR A 142 -6.23 -11.06 -1.12
C TYR A 142 -6.24 -11.52 -2.57
N ALA A 143 -7.14 -11.00 -3.40
CA ALA A 143 -7.14 -11.29 -4.84
C ALA A 143 -5.80 -10.94 -5.49
N ARG A 144 -5.19 -9.80 -5.10
CA ARG A 144 -3.87 -9.41 -5.59
C ARG A 144 -2.78 -10.39 -5.14
N LEU A 145 -2.74 -10.71 -3.85
CA LEU A 145 -1.76 -11.65 -3.29
C LEU A 145 -1.91 -13.06 -3.87
N MET A 146 -3.14 -13.48 -4.19
CA MET A 146 -3.41 -14.75 -4.86
C MET A 146 -2.90 -14.78 -6.30
N ILE A 147 -2.79 -13.65 -6.99
CA ILE A 147 -2.18 -13.62 -8.32
C ILE A 147 -0.65 -13.63 -8.18
N GLN A 148 -0.13 -12.82 -7.26
CA GLN A 148 1.29 -12.51 -7.12
C GLN A 148 2.09 -13.57 -6.35
N THR A 149 1.49 -14.19 -5.33
CA THR A 149 2.16 -15.00 -4.29
C THR A 149 1.41 -16.29 -3.95
N LYS A 150 0.86 -16.98 -4.98
CA LYS A 150 0.05 -18.22 -4.84
C LYS A 150 0.59 -19.21 -3.81
N ALA A 151 1.88 -19.54 -3.91
CA ALA A 151 2.52 -20.52 -3.04
C ALA A 151 2.50 -20.10 -1.56
N TYR A 152 2.62 -18.81 -1.27
CA TYR A 152 2.60 -18.31 0.12
C TYR A 152 1.17 -18.23 0.65
N MET A 153 0.21 -17.83 -0.18
CA MET A 153 -1.20 -17.81 0.20
C MET A 153 -1.78 -19.21 0.46
N ALA A 154 -1.24 -20.25 -0.19
CA ALA A 154 -1.60 -21.64 0.09
C ALA A 154 -1.11 -22.14 1.46
N VAL A 155 -0.09 -21.49 2.03
CA VAL A 155 0.46 -21.84 3.35
C VAL A 155 -0.21 -21.03 4.46
N HIS A 156 -0.46 -19.74 4.23
CA HIS A 156 -1.05 -18.85 5.24
C HIS A 156 -2.54 -18.69 4.98
N THR A 157 -3.36 -19.59 5.51
CA THR A 157 -4.76 -19.77 5.07
C THR A 157 -5.81 -18.92 5.80
N GLU A 158 -5.42 -18.01 6.71
CA GLU A 158 -6.37 -17.19 7.47
C GLU A 158 -7.31 -16.36 6.57
N TRP A 159 -6.82 -15.91 5.42
CA TRP A 159 -7.61 -15.18 4.42
C TRP A 159 -8.80 -15.97 3.86
N LEU A 160 -8.77 -17.31 3.90
CA LEU A 160 -9.90 -18.13 3.44
C LEU A 160 -11.11 -17.93 4.33
N ASN A 161 -10.91 -17.79 5.64
CA ASN A 161 -12.01 -17.54 6.56
C ASN A 161 -12.71 -16.23 6.20
N ASP A 162 -11.93 -15.14 6.05
CA ASP A 162 -12.44 -13.84 5.65
C ASP A 162 -13.25 -13.92 4.34
N VAL A 163 -12.74 -14.58 3.31
CA VAL A 163 -13.43 -14.72 2.02
C VAL A 163 -14.75 -15.50 2.13
N LEU A 164 -14.83 -16.46 3.06
CA LEU A 164 -16.01 -17.31 3.24
C LEU A 164 -17.05 -16.71 4.19
N THR A 165 -16.65 -15.78 5.06
CA THR A 165 -17.51 -15.22 6.12
C THR A 165 -17.89 -13.75 5.93
N ASP A 166 -17.19 -13.01 5.07
CA ASP A 166 -17.45 -11.58 4.78
C ASP A 166 -18.59 -11.29 3.78
#